data_AF-A0A8S2WGV7-F1
#
_entry.id   AF-A0A8S2WGV7-F1
#
_cell.length_a   1.000
_cell.length_b   1.000
_cell.length_c   1.000
_cell.angle_alpha   90.00
_cell.angle_beta   90.00
_cell.angle_gamma   90.00
#
_symmetry.space_group_name_H-M   'P 1'
#
loop_
_entity.id
_entity.type
_entity.pdbx_description
1 polymer ?
#
loop_
_entity_poly.entity_id
_entity_poly.type
_entity_poly.pdbx_seq_one_letter_code
_entity_poly.pdbx_strand_id
1 'polypeptide(L)'
;LETEQFLGKSGPRTLFSIECKSGKDIQQHSYLRREREILLLPGRKFKVKGAIEIAPGAHIIQLKEIVPKVPLLADPSESLTSAFCQLPGNDSDSDDDNNDDYDIDREENAVEGLITNRRGKDVVEIYNQQLTNQDMELLANELTSNERWSTLDMASNSITDNGIEYLCEGLSKNSTLSALYIDDSRISHPNIKSIAQTLNKQRTLKELSLSKNDITDRSCEALSDMLRMNKILERLLLSKNNITDKGVQHILHALTNVNRTLNELNLCANHLTDKCIDDIEEMIEANRTLTYLNLQDNQISKGGKQRIEKIAQINENLILEL
;
A
#
# COMPACT_ATOMS: atom_id res chain seq x y z
N LEU A 1 28.96 28.90 -34.62
CA LEU A 1 27.72 28.66 -33.85
C LEU A 1 26.53 29.11 -34.71
N GLU A 2 26.38 28.51 -35.90
CA GLU A 2 25.36 28.89 -36.89
C GLU A 2 24.54 27.67 -37.27
N THR A 3 23.65 27.23 -36.37
CA THR A 3 22.69 26.17 -36.65
C THR A 3 21.29 26.60 -36.21
N GLU A 4 20.26 26.12 -36.92
CA GLU A 4 18.84 26.45 -36.70
C GLU A 4 18.29 26.03 -35.32
N GLN A 5 19.08 25.31 -34.52
CA GLN A 5 18.72 24.86 -33.17
C GLN A 5 18.70 25.97 -32.11
N PHE A 6 19.19 27.18 -32.43
CA PHE A 6 19.24 28.30 -31.48
C PHE A 6 18.18 29.35 -31.83
N LEU A 7 17.44 29.84 -30.83
CA LEU A 7 16.33 30.81 -30.93
C LEU A 7 16.76 32.16 -31.58
N GLY A 8 16.89 32.19 -32.91
CA GLY A 8 17.08 33.39 -33.73
C GLY A 8 18.55 33.76 -34.03
N LYS A 9 18.76 34.91 -34.70
CA LYS A 9 20.09 35.43 -35.15
C LYS A 9 20.61 36.67 -34.41
N SER A 10 19.78 37.31 -33.58
CA SER A 10 20.12 38.50 -32.79
C SER A 10 19.65 38.34 -31.34
N GLY A 11 20.02 39.29 -30.48
CA GLY A 11 19.55 39.39 -29.09
C GLY A 11 20.46 38.71 -28.05
N PRO A 12 20.27 39.03 -26.75
CA PRO A 12 21.02 38.42 -25.66
C PRO A 12 20.75 36.91 -25.57
N ARG A 13 21.80 36.12 -25.35
CA ARG A 13 21.74 34.65 -25.26
C ARG A 13 22.46 34.18 -24.02
N THR A 14 21.91 33.14 -23.42
CA THR A 14 22.55 32.43 -22.32
C THR A 14 22.50 30.94 -22.60
N LEU A 15 23.68 30.32 -22.76
CA LEU A 15 23.81 28.88 -22.82
C LEU A 15 24.10 28.36 -21.40
N PHE A 16 23.35 27.37 -20.97
CA PHE A 16 23.64 26.67 -19.72
C PHE A 16 24.42 25.39 -20.03
N SER A 17 25.60 25.27 -19.42
CA SER A 17 26.33 24.00 -19.35
C SER A 17 26.03 23.39 -17.99
N ILE A 18 25.28 22.29 -17.97
CA ILE A 18 24.77 21.67 -16.75
C ILE A 18 25.50 20.35 -16.53
N GLU A 19 26.27 20.26 -15.45
CA GLU A 19 26.80 19.00 -14.92
C GLU A 19 25.81 18.49 -13.85
N CYS A 20 25.00 17.49 -14.22
CA CYS A 20 24.05 16.82 -13.32
C CYS A 20 24.46 15.36 -13.10
N LYS A 21 24.23 14.86 -11.88
CA LYS A 21 24.40 13.44 -11.52
C LYS A 21 23.07 12.70 -11.60
N SER A 22 21.96 13.36 -11.29
CA SER A 22 20.65 12.72 -11.19
C SER A 22 19.77 12.91 -12.44
N GLY A 23 20.33 13.41 -13.54
CA GLY A 23 19.58 13.56 -14.78
C GLY A 23 19.26 12.20 -15.38
N LYS A 24 18.02 12.00 -15.84
CA LYS A 24 17.63 10.76 -16.51
C LYS A 24 17.56 10.98 -18.02
N ASP A 25 18.25 10.14 -18.78
CA ASP A 25 18.19 10.17 -20.23
C ASP A 25 16.80 9.70 -20.66
N ILE A 26 16.07 10.56 -21.37
CA ILE A 26 14.73 10.28 -21.89
C ILE A 26 14.70 10.41 -23.41
N GLN A 27 15.86 10.29 -24.08
CA GLN A 27 15.96 10.38 -25.54
C GLN A 27 14.99 9.42 -26.25
N GLN A 28 14.77 8.23 -25.70
CA GLN A 28 13.82 7.24 -26.24
C GLN A 28 12.36 7.71 -26.21
N HIS A 29 12.03 8.70 -25.38
CA HIS A 29 10.71 9.33 -25.26
C HIS A 29 10.64 10.70 -25.95
N SER A 30 11.76 11.19 -26.51
CA SER A 30 11.78 12.45 -27.23
C SER A 30 10.96 12.38 -28.51
N TYR A 31 10.16 13.42 -28.76
CA TYR A 31 9.49 13.60 -30.05
C TYR A 31 10.49 13.79 -31.20
N LEU A 32 11.69 14.32 -30.91
CA LEU A 32 12.76 14.57 -31.86
C LEU A 32 13.89 13.56 -31.67
N ARG A 33 13.84 12.45 -32.42
CA ARG A 33 14.77 11.29 -32.30
C ARG A 33 16.28 11.60 -32.34
N ARG A 34 16.68 12.79 -32.81
CA ARG A 34 18.09 13.21 -32.89
C ARG A 34 18.56 14.07 -31.72
N GLU A 35 17.63 14.50 -30.86
CA GLU A 35 17.95 15.32 -29.70
C GLU A 35 18.14 14.45 -28.47
N ARG A 36 19.17 14.77 -27.69
CA ARG A 36 19.40 14.12 -26.41
C ARG A 36 18.61 14.89 -25.36
N GLU A 37 17.53 14.29 -24.88
CA GLU A 37 16.70 14.88 -23.84
C GLU A 37 17.06 14.27 -22.48
N ILE A 38 17.31 15.13 -21.50
CA ILE A 38 17.62 14.73 -20.13
C ILE A 38 16.61 15.37 -19.20
N LEU A 39 15.89 14.55 -18.42
CA LEU A 39 14.94 15.00 -17.43
C LEU A 39 15.65 15.27 -16.09
N LEU A 40 15.49 16.48 -15.56
CA LEU A 40 15.90 16.84 -14.21
C LEU A 40 14.68 16.76 -13.28
N LEU A 41 14.79 15.98 -12.20
CA LEU A 41 13.70 15.83 -11.24
C LEU A 41 13.39 17.18 -10.52
N PRO A 42 12.12 17.41 -10.10
CA PRO A 42 11.76 18.57 -9.31
C PRO A 42 12.55 18.66 -7.99
N GLY A 43 12.88 19.88 -7.57
CA GLY A 43 13.55 20.14 -6.28
C GLY A 43 15.08 19.99 -6.30
N ARG A 44 15.69 19.74 -7.47
CA ARG A 44 17.14 19.68 -7.63
C ARG A 44 17.77 21.07 -7.50
N LYS A 45 18.94 21.13 -6.86
CA LYS A 45 19.67 22.37 -6.61
C LYS A 45 20.96 22.40 -7.41
N PHE A 46 21.25 23.54 -8.02
CA PHE A 46 22.46 23.76 -8.81
C PHE A 46 23.24 24.94 -8.27
N LYS A 47 24.56 24.82 -8.25
CA LYS A 47 25.47 25.92 -7.94
C LYS A 47 26.12 26.42 -9.22
N VAL A 48 26.10 27.74 -9.41
CA VAL A 48 26.88 28.39 -10.47
C VAL A 48 28.37 28.19 -10.18
N LYS A 49 29.07 27.54 -11.11
CA LYS A 49 30.52 27.31 -11.05
C LYS A 49 31.30 28.40 -11.77
N GLY A 50 30.72 28.98 -12.81
CA GLY A 50 31.31 30.06 -13.58
C GLY A 50 30.29 30.69 -14.50
N ALA A 51 30.54 31.95 -14.85
CA ALA A 51 29.82 32.67 -15.89
C ALA A 51 30.87 33.33 -16.78
N ILE A 52 30.76 33.13 -18.09
CA ILE A 52 31.70 33.66 -19.08
C ILE A 52 30.88 34.37 -20.15
N GLU A 53 31.23 35.62 -20.45
CA GLU A 53 30.72 36.32 -21.62
C GLU A 53 31.66 36.05 -22.80
N ILE A 54 31.14 35.47 -23.88
CA ILE A 54 31.94 35.05 -25.05
C ILE A 54 31.85 36.06 -26.18
N ALA A 55 30.77 36.82 -26.23
CA ALA A 55 30.56 37.97 -27.10
C ALA A 55 29.54 38.90 -26.44
N PRO A 56 29.44 40.18 -26.85
CA PRO A 56 28.47 41.12 -26.28
C PRO A 56 27.05 40.54 -26.26
N GLY A 57 26.53 40.31 -25.06
CA GLY A 57 25.20 39.72 -24.86
C GLY A 57 25.12 38.20 -24.98
N ALA A 58 26.22 37.47 -25.16
CA ALA A 58 26.27 36.01 -25.23
C ALA A 58 27.04 35.43 -24.03
N HIS A 59 26.30 34.80 -23.11
CA HIS A 59 26.81 34.27 -21.86
C HIS A 59 26.78 32.74 -21.86
N ILE A 60 27.80 32.12 -21.28
CA ILE A 60 27.75 30.72 -20.85
C ILE A 60 27.73 30.70 -19.32
N ILE A 61 26.73 30.04 -18.75
CA ILE A 61 26.63 29.80 -17.31
C ILE A 61 26.86 28.31 -17.06
N GLN A 62 27.90 27.99 -16.29
CA GLN A 62 28.19 26.63 -15.87
C GLN A 62 27.49 26.36 -14.53
N LEU A 63 26.63 25.34 -14.53
CA LEU A 63 25.89 24.88 -13.37
C LEU A 63 26.36 23.48 -13.00
N LYS A 64 26.64 23.25 -11.72
CA LYS A 64 26.90 21.91 -11.18
C LYS A 64 25.84 21.54 -10.16
N GLU A 65 25.24 20.37 -10.31
CA GLU A 65 24.28 19.84 -9.35
C GLU A 65 24.93 19.69 -7.97
N ILE A 66 24.19 20.08 -6.94
CA ILE A 66 24.54 19.85 -5.55
C ILE A 66 23.46 18.97 -4.91
N VAL A 67 23.90 17.93 -4.21
CA VAL A 67 22.97 17.07 -3.46
C VAL A 67 22.41 17.90 -2.29
N PRO A 68 21.10 18.12 -2.20
CA PRO A 68 20.50 18.84 -1.09
C PRO A 68 20.60 18.04 0.20
N LYS A 69 20.79 18.71 1.35
CA LYS A 69 20.86 18.06 2.67
C LYS A 69 19.60 17.23 3.03
N VAL A 70 18.47 17.58 2.43
CA VAL A 70 17.21 16.82 2.49
C VAL A 70 16.64 16.85 1.06
N PRO A 71 16.68 15.73 0.31
CA PRO A 71 16.08 15.68 -1.01
C PRO A 71 14.54 15.66 -0.90
N LEU A 72 13.86 16.40 -1.77
CA LEU A 72 12.39 16.41 -1.86
C LEU A 72 11.84 15.10 -2.42
N LEU A 73 12.64 14.43 -3.24
CA LEU A 73 12.43 13.11 -3.83
C LEU A 73 13.76 12.36 -3.77
N ALA A 74 13.76 11.13 -3.25
CA ALA A 74 14.95 10.27 -3.25
C ALA A 74 15.46 10.03 -4.68
N ASP A 75 16.78 9.83 -4.84
CA ASP A 75 17.32 9.42 -6.13
C ASP A 75 16.88 7.96 -6.38
N PRO A 76 16.15 7.65 -7.48
CA PRO A 76 15.67 6.29 -7.71
C PRO A 76 16.79 5.25 -7.90
N SER A 77 18.05 5.68 -8.10
CA SER A 77 19.21 4.79 -8.09
C SER A 77 19.92 4.65 -6.73
N GLU A 78 19.59 5.48 -5.74
CA GLU A 78 20.03 5.26 -4.37
C GLU A 78 19.01 4.35 -3.68
N SER A 79 19.36 3.06 -3.54
CA SER A 79 18.67 2.14 -2.64
C SER A 79 18.48 2.82 -1.28
N LEU A 80 17.26 2.76 -0.74
CA LEU A 80 16.87 3.25 0.59
C LEU A 80 17.52 2.45 1.72
N THR A 81 18.82 2.17 1.64
CA THR A 81 19.58 1.40 2.64
C THR A 81 20.48 2.27 3.52
N SER A 82 20.63 3.58 3.29
CA SER A 82 21.62 4.38 4.04
C SER A 82 21.07 5.45 4.99
N ALA A 83 19.76 5.63 5.08
CA ALA A 83 19.15 6.50 6.09
C ALA A 83 18.41 5.67 7.13
N PHE A 84 19.12 4.85 7.90
CA PHE A 84 18.97 4.59 9.34
C PHE A 84 19.92 3.43 9.73
N CYS A 85 20.79 3.71 10.71
CA CYS A 85 21.71 2.79 11.42
C CYS A 85 23.03 2.40 10.73
N GLN A 86 24.10 3.13 11.10
CA GLN A 86 25.47 2.59 11.14
C GLN A 86 25.69 1.82 12.46
N LEU A 87 26.43 0.70 12.39
CA LEU A 87 27.63 0.31 13.18
C LEU A 87 27.84 -1.23 13.09
N PRO A 88 29.06 -1.79 13.28
CA PRO A 88 30.20 -1.73 12.36
C PRO A 88 30.80 -3.12 12.02
N GLY A 89 31.59 -3.18 10.93
CA GLY A 89 32.71 -4.12 10.76
C GLY A 89 32.41 -5.47 10.09
N ASN A 90 32.89 -5.62 8.86
CA ASN A 90 33.96 -6.58 8.55
C ASN A 90 34.43 -6.40 7.11
N ASP A 91 35.74 -6.24 6.97
CA ASP A 91 36.49 -6.32 5.73
C ASP A 91 36.47 -7.76 5.19
N SER A 92 36.34 -7.91 3.88
CA SER A 92 37.10 -8.91 3.12
C SER A 92 37.01 -8.62 1.62
N ASP A 93 38.19 -8.37 1.06
CA ASP A 93 38.50 -8.40 -0.36
C ASP A 93 38.06 -9.72 -1.03
N SER A 94 37.61 -9.63 -2.28
CA SER A 94 38.11 -10.49 -3.36
C SER A 94 37.56 -10.05 -4.71
N ASP A 95 38.48 -9.69 -5.59
CA ASP A 95 38.33 -9.65 -7.04
C ASP A 95 37.76 -10.97 -7.57
N ASP A 96 36.84 -10.91 -8.53
CA ASP A 96 36.88 -11.83 -9.67
C ASP A 96 36.07 -11.27 -10.84
N ASP A 97 36.81 -10.90 -11.89
CA ASP A 97 36.33 -10.74 -13.25
C ASP A 97 35.77 -12.09 -13.74
N ASN A 98 34.52 -12.12 -14.20
CA ASN A 98 34.15 -12.96 -15.34
C ASN A 98 32.89 -12.41 -16.02
N ASN A 99 33.13 -11.91 -17.24
CA ASN A 99 32.12 -11.74 -18.28
C ASN A 99 31.45 -13.08 -18.55
N ASP A 100 30.17 -13.18 -18.24
CA ASP A 100 29.27 -14.05 -18.98
C ASP A 100 28.06 -13.23 -19.44
N ASP A 101 27.74 -13.47 -20.70
CA ASP A 101 26.70 -12.92 -21.55
C ASP A 101 25.32 -12.91 -20.83
N TYR A 102 24.84 -11.73 -20.41
CA TYR A 102 23.49 -11.57 -19.85
C TYR A 102 22.63 -10.74 -20.79
N ASP A 103 21.59 -11.38 -21.31
CA ASP A 103 20.47 -10.83 -22.10
C ASP A 103 20.02 -9.44 -21.61
N ILE A 104 20.09 -8.44 -22.50
CA ILE A 104 19.68 -7.04 -22.25
C ILE A 104 18.18 -6.86 -22.54
N ASP A 105 17.32 -7.77 -22.05
CA ASP A 105 15.85 -7.72 -22.28
C ASP A 105 15.00 -7.96 -21.01
N ARG A 106 15.52 -7.68 -19.82
CA ARG A 106 14.71 -7.50 -18.61
C ARG A 106 15.21 -6.33 -17.79
N GLU A 107 14.60 -5.15 -17.97
CA GLU A 107 14.34 -4.32 -16.80
C GLU A 107 13.42 -5.15 -15.90
N GLU A 108 14.02 -5.93 -15.00
CA GLU A 108 13.32 -6.73 -14.02
C GLU A 108 12.40 -5.76 -13.26
N ASN A 109 11.08 -5.88 -13.49
CA ASN A 109 10.11 -5.09 -12.76
C ASN A 109 10.40 -5.38 -11.28
N ALA A 110 10.82 -4.35 -10.52
CA ALA A 110 11.33 -4.55 -9.17
C ALA A 110 10.33 -5.34 -8.30
N VAL A 111 9.03 -5.20 -8.60
CA VAL A 111 7.95 -5.94 -7.96
C VAL A 111 7.87 -7.40 -8.43
N GLU A 112 8.10 -7.69 -9.72
CA GLU A 112 8.19 -9.07 -10.23
C GLU A 112 9.35 -9.83 -9.57
N GLY A 113 10.52 -9.19 -9.43
CA GLY A 113 11.65 -9.72 -8.66
C GLY A 113 11.31 -9.94 -7.18
N LEU A 114 10.55 -9.03 -6.56
CA LEU A 114 10.09 -9.17 -5.17
C LEU A 114 9.10 -10.32 -4.99
N ILE A 115 8.16 -10.48 -5.94
CA ILE A 115 7.15 -11.53 -5.92
C ILE A 115 7.80 -12.90 -6.14
N THR A 116 8.66 -13.02 -7.15
CA THR A 116 9.35 -14.28 -7.50
C THR A 116 10.32 -14.73 -6.42
N ASN A 117 11.10 -13.81 -5.82
CA ASN A 117 12.01 -14.11 -4.70
C ASN A 117 11.30 -14.52 -3.40
N ARG A 118 9.99 -14.26 -3.29
CA ARG A 118 9.17 -14.63 -2.11
C ARG A 118 8.38 -15.92 -2.31
N ARG A 119 8.55 -16.64 -3.42
CA ARG A 119 7.89 -17.94 -3.65
C ARG A 119 8.19 -18.99 -2.58
N GLY A 120 9.38 -18.93 -1.97
CA GLY A 120 9.78 -19.86 -0.90
C GLY A 120 9.37 -19.45 0.51
N LYS A 121 8.64 -18.34 0.68
CA LYS A 121 8.25 -17.81 2.01
C LYS A 121 6.77 -18.05 2.29
N ASP A 122 6.46 -18.23 3.57
CA ASP A 122 5.07 -18.38 4.03
C ASP A 122 4.40 -17.02 4.25
N VAL A 123 5.19 -15.97 4.48
CA VAL A 123 4.74 -14.59 4.71
C VAL A 123 5.34 -13.69 3.63
N VAL A 124 4.46 -12.98 2.93
CA VAL A 124 4.80 -12.10 1.81
C VAL A 124 4.32 -10.70 2.11
N GLU A 125 5.28 -9.80 2.22
CA GLU A 125 5.05 -8.38 2.52
C GLU A 125 5.50 -7.56 1.32
N ILE A 126 4.55 -6.83 0.74
CA ILE A 126 4.69 -5.98 -0.44
C ILE A 126 4.04 -4.62 -0.13
N TYR A 127 4.33 -4.07 1.05
CA TYR A 127 3.76 -2.80 1.48
C TYR A 127 4.41 -1.61 0.75
N ASN A 128 3.61 -0.60 0.41
CA ASN A 128 4.08 0.68 -0.16
C ASN A 128 5.02 0.53 -1.39
N GLN A 129 4.63 -0.32 -2.34
CA GLN A 129 5.38 -0.59 -3.57
C GLN A 129 4.77 0.05 -4.83
N GLN A 130 3.69 0.84 -4.69
CA GLN A 130 2.98 1.44 -5.82
C GLN A 130 2.53 0.39 -6.87
N LEU A 131 1.94 -0.71 -6.39
CA LEU A 131 1.52 -1.81 -7.24
C LEU A 131 0.68 -1.35 -8.43
N THR A 132 1.17 -1.68 -9.63
CA THR A 132 0.44 -1.48 -10.88
C THR A 132 -0.55 -2.62 -11.12
N ASN A 133 -1.42 -2.47 -12.12
CA ASN A 133 -2.34 -3.55 -12.50
C ASN A 133 -1.61 -4.81 -12.98
N GLN A 134 -0.45 -4.65 -13.63
CA GLN A 134 0.37 -5.78 -14.06
C GLN A 134 0.97 -6.52 -12.86
N ASP A 135 1.39 -5.80 -11.82
CA ASP A 135 1.88 -6.40 -10.58
C ASP A 135 0.76 -7.18 -9.87
N MET A 136 -0.46 -6.64 -9.87
CA MET A 136 -1.65 -7.30 -9.31
C MET A 136 -2.03 -8.56 -10.08
N GLU A 137 -1.90 -8.56 -11.41
CA GLU A 137 -2.11 -9.73 -12.24
C GLU A 137 -1.05 -10.82 -11.95
N LEU A 138 0.23 -10.43 -11.86
CA LEU A 138 1.31 -11.35 -11.47
C LEU A 138 1.06 -11.93 -10.08
N LEU A 139 0.67 -11.10 -9.11
CA LEU A 139 0.34 -11.53 -7.76
C LEU A 139 -0.85 -12.51 -7.74
N ALA A 140 -1.88 -12.27 -8.55
CA ALA A 140 -3.02 -13.17 -8.68
C ALA A 140 -2.63 -14.54 -9.27
N ASN A 141 -1.73 -14.53 -10.25
CA ASN A 141 -1.16 -15.76 -10.83
C ASN A 141 -0.33 -16.54 -9.81
N GLU A 142 0.46 -15.84 -8.99
CA GLU A 142 1.19 -16.47 -7.88
C GLU A 142 0.24 -17.01 -6.82
N LEU A 143 -0.80 -16.26 -6.40
CA LEU A 143 -1.80 -16.78 -5.47
C LEU A 143 -2.48 -18.06 -5.98
N THR A 144 -2.66 -18.18 -7.30
CA THR A 144 -3.28 -19.35 -7.92
C THR A 144 -2.33 -20.55 -8.01
N SER A 145 -1.04 -20.32 -8.27
CA SER A 145 -0.06 -21.37 -8.54
C SER A 145 0.77 -21.78 -7.32
N ASN A 146 0.88 -20.89 -6.33
CA ASN A 146 1.71 -21.07 -5.15
C ASN A 146 0.88 -21.59 -3.97
N GLU A 147 1.32 -22.71 -3.41
CA GLU A 147 0.70 -23.38 -2.27
C GLU A 147 1.40 -23.09 -0.93
N ARG A 148 2.31 -22.13 -0.86
CA ARG A 148 3.08 -21.82 0.36
C ARG A 148 2.66 -20.54 1.06
N TRP A 149 2.17 -19.55 0.32
CA TRP A 149 1.80 -18.27 0.92
C TRP A 149 0.64 -18.46 1.90
N SER A 150 0.93 -18.24 3.18
CA SER A 150 -0.04 -18.23 4.25
C SER A 150 -0.49 -16.80 4.57
N THR A 151 0.40 -15.83 4.42
CA THR A 151 0.11 -14.43 4.73
C THR A 151 0.54 -13.53 3.58
N LEU A 152 -0.36 -12.64 3.16
CA LEU A 152 -0.08 -11.61 2.18
C LEU A 152 -0.42 -10.25 2.77
N ASP A 153 0.59 -9.43 2.98
CA ASP A 153 0.46 -8.02 3.31
C ASP A 153 0.81 -7.18 2.09
N MET A 154 -0.18 -6.43 1.60
CA MET A 154 -0.06 -5.52 0.48
C MET A 154 -0.59 -4.13 0.83
N ALA A 155 -0.54 -3.76 2.11
CA ALA A 155 -0.99 -2.48 2.61
C ALA A 155 -0.24 -1.28 1.98
N SER A 156 -0.88 -0.10 2.03
CA SER A 156 -0.34 1.17 1.53
C SER A 156 -0.02 1.15 0.03
N ASN A 157 -0.75 0.35 -0.76
CA ASN A 157 -0.67 0.36 -2.22
C ASN A 157 -1.94 0.97 -2.80
N SER A 158 -1.81 1.86 -3.79
CA SER A 158 -2.99 2.40 -4.48
C SER A 158 -3.53 1.38 -5.48
N ILE A 159 -4.28 0.40 -4.99
CA ILE A 159 -4.84 -0.68 -5.80
C ILE A 159 -6.05 -0.16 -6.56
N THR A 160 -6.02 -0.28 -7.88
CA THR A 160 -7.15 0.11 -8.73
C THR A 160 -8.28 -0.93 -8.67
N ASP A 161 -9.46 -0.58 -9.18
CA ASP A 161 -10.59 -1.52 -9.28
C ASP A 161 -10.21 -2.81 -10.05
N ASN A 162 -9.45 -2.67 -11.14
CA ASN A 162 -8.93 -3.83 -11.89
C ASN A 162 -7.96 -4.67 -11.05
N GLY A 163 -7.12 -4.02 -10.24
CA GLY A 163 -6.21 -4.71 -9.33
C GLY A 163 -6.96 -5.57 -8.30
N ILE A 164 -8.09 -5.08 -7.79
CA ILE A 164 -8.96 -5.87 -6.90
C ILE A 164 -9.63 -7.02 -7.63
N GLU A 165 -10.04 -6.84 -8.89
CA GLU A 165 -10.61 -7.91 -9.70
C GLU A 165 -9.60 -9.07 -9.86
N TYR A 166 -8.35 -8.78 -10.21
CA TYR A 166 -7.29 -9.78 -10.26
C TYR A 166 -7.07 -10.46 -8.90
N LEU A 167 -7.00 -9.67 -7.82
CA LEU A 167 -6.86 -10.22 -6.47
C LEU A 167 -8.03 -11.17 -6.12
N CYS A 168 -9.26 -10.80 -6.43
CA CYS A 168 -10.43 -11.64 -6.21
C CYS A 168 -10.37 -12.93 -7.03
N GLU A 169 -9.89 -12.88 -8.28
CA GLU A 169 -9.69 -14.07 -9.10
C GLU A 169 -8.67 -15.01 -8.46
N GLY A 170 -7.50 -14.49 -8.07
CA GLY A 170 -6.44 -15.27 -7.42
C GLY A 170 -6.90 -15.89 -6.10
N LEU A 171 -7.53 -15.09 -5.24
CA LEU A 171 -8.09 -15.54 -3.95
C LEU A 171 -9.16 -16.63 -4.10
N SER A 172 -9.94 -16.59 -5.19
CA SER A 172 -11.00 -17.59 -5.42
C SER A 172 -10.46 -18.99 -5.71
N LYS A 173 -9.22 -19.08 -6.22
CA LYS A 173 -8.53 -20.33 -6.55
C LYS A 173 -7.52 -20.75 -5.48
N ASN A 174 -7.05 -19.80 -4.68
CA ASN A 174 -6.09 -20.06 -3.62
C ASN A 174 -6.70 -20.85 -2.45
N SER A 175 -5.94 -21.83 -1.96
CA SER A 175 -6.34 -22.76 -0.89
C SER A 175 -5.38 -22.76 0.31
N THR A 176 -4.49 -21.76 0.42
CA THR A 176 -3.38 -21.77 1.38
C THR A 176 -3.27 -20.49 2.19
N LEU A 177 -3.68 -19.36 1.60
CA LEU A 177 -3.68 -18.06 2.25
C LEU A 177 -4.64 -18.06 3.44
N SER A 178 -4.12 -17.73 4.61
CA SER A 178 -4.84 -17.63 5.87
C SER A 178 -5.00 -16.20 6.36
N ALA A 179 -4.11 -15.28 5.96
CA ALA A 179 -4.19 -13.86 6.32
C ALA A 179 -3.95 -12.93 5.13
N LEU A 180 -4.77 -11.88 5.01
CA LEU A 180 -4.70 -10.88 3.95
C LEU A 180 -4.85 -9.47 4.53
N TYR A 181 -3.86 -8.63 4.29
CA TYR A 181 -3.84 -7.22 4.71
C TYR A 181 -3.82 -6.33 3.48
N ILE A 182 -4.85 -5.51 3.33
CA ILE A 182 -5.00 -4.55 2.22
C ILE A 182 -5.27 -3.15 2.77
N ASP A 183 -4.61 -2.82 3.88
CA ASP A 183 -4.84 -1.55 4.57
C ASP A 183 -4.40 -0.35 3.72
N ASP A 184 -5.03 0.81 3.92
CA ASP A 184 -4.61 2.07 3.27
C ASP A 184 -4.44 1.96 1.75
N SER A 185 -5.40 1.29 1.09
CA SER A 185 -5.33 0.96 -0.33
C SER A 185 -6.44 1.60 -1.17
N ARG A 186 -7.23 2.51 -0.56
CA ARG A 186 -8.33 3.26 -1.20
C ARG A 186 -9.39 2.36 -1.86
N ILE A 187 -9.73 1.25 -1.21
CA ILE A 187 -10.67 0.26 -1.77
C ILE A 187 -12.09 0.83 -1.78
N SER A 188 -12.68 0.97 -2.97
CA SER A 188 -14.03 1.47 -3.14
C SER A 188 -15.11 0.51 -2.61
N HIS A 189 -16.32 1.01 -2.32
CA HIS A 189 -17.44 0.17 -1.87
C HIS A 189 -17.75 -1.02 -2.80
N PRO A 190 -17.83 -0.86 -4.14
CA PRO A 190 -18.00 -1.99 -5.07
C PRO A 190 -16.91 -3.04 -4.90
N ASN A 191 -15.66 -2.64 -4.69
CA ASN A 191 -14.55 -3.56 -4.51
C ASN A 191 -14.62 -4.30 -3.16
N ILE A 192 -15.02 -3.63 -2.07
CA ILE A 192 -15.29 -4.30 -0.79
C ILE A 192 -16.38 -5.37 -0.96
N LYS A 193 -17.43 -5.07 -1.73
CA LYS A 193 -18.46 -6.05 -2.06
C LYS A 193 -17.90 -7.23 -2.84
N SER A 194 -17.04 -7.00 -3.84
CA SER A 194 -16.37 -8.08 -4.59
C SER A 194 -15.51 -8.95 -3.68
N ILE A 195 -14.69 -8.35 -2.80
CA ILE A 195 -13.89 -9.07 -1.81
C ILE A 195 -14.79 -9.92 -0.91
N ALA A 196 -15.85 -9.33 -0.34
CA ALA A 196 -16.81 -10.03 0.52
C ALA A 196 -17.47 -11.23 -0.19
N GLN A 197 -17.85 -11.07 -1.46
CA GLN A 197 -18.43 -12.15 -2.27
C GLN A 197 -17.42 -13.27 -2.57
N THR A 198 -16.16 -12.93 -2.83
CA THR A 198 -15.08 -13.92 -2.99
C THR A 198 -14.86 -14.72 -1.71
N LEU A 199 -14.87 -14.06 -0.55
CA LEU A 199 -14.69 -14.71 0.75
C LEU A 199 -15.81 -15.70 1.10
N ASN A 200 -17.01 -15.56 0.55
CA ASN A 200 -18.07 -16.56 0.72
C ASN A 200 -17.68 -17.95 0.16
N LYS A 201 -16.81 -17.99 -0.85
CA LYS A 201 -16.32 -19.22 -1.48
C LYS A 201 -14.98 -19.67 -0.94
N GLN A 202 -14.22 -18.75 -0.37
CA GLN A 202 -12.91 -18.99 0.20
C GLN A 202 -13.02 -19.90 1.46
N ARG A 203 -12.03 -20.78 1.69
CA ARG A 203 -12.05 -21.83 2.72
C ARG A 203 -10.87 -21.84 3.69
N THR A 204 -9.92 -20.93 3.56
CA THR A 204 -8.68 -20.92 4.36
C THR A 204 -8.33 -19.58 5.02
N LEU A 205 -8.84 -18.47 4.50
CA LEU A 205 -8.62 -17.12 4.98
C LEU A 205 -9.36 -16.91 6.29
N LYS A 206 -8.57 -16.85 7.35
CA LYS A 206 -8.98 -16.66 8.73
C LYS A 206 -8.88 -15.20 9.15
N GLU A 207 -8.01 -14.41 8.51
CA GLU A 207 -7.78 -13.02 8.87
C GLU A 207 -7.85 -12.09 7.65
N LEU A 208 -8.62 -11.01 7.80
CA LEU A 208 -8.75 -9.95 6.81
C LEU A 208 -8.61 -8.59 7.49
N SER A 209 -7.70 -7.78 6.98
CA SER A 209 -7.60 -6.36 7.33
C SER A 209 -7.92 -5.47 6.14
N LEU A 210 -8.87 -4.56 6.38
CA LEU A 210 -9.29 -3.50 5.46
C LEU A 210 -9.27 -2.15 6.18
N SER A 211 -8.33 -1.96 7.09
CA SER A 211 -8.19 -0.73 7.86
C SER A 211 -7.80 0.43 6.92
N LYS A 212 -8.25 1.66 7.22
CA LYS A 212 -7.94 2.86 6.41
C LYS A 212 -8.35 2.77 4.92
N ASN A 213 -9.51 2.20 4.60
CA ASN A 213 -10.00 2.07 3.22
C ASN A 213 -11.31 2.84 2.95
N ASP A 214 -11.60 3.87 3.74
CA ASP A 214 -12.85 4.65 3.63
C ASP A 214 -14.12 3.79 3.63
N ILE A 215 -14.12 2.68 4.38
CA ILE A 215 -15.28 1.79 4.50
C ILE A 215 -16.44 2.59 5.12
N THR A 216 -17.60 2.56 4.45
CA THR A 216 -18.83 3.23 4.86
C THR A 216 -19.89 2.21 5.29
N ASP A 217 -21.00 2.68 5.86
CA ASP A 217 -22.14 1.84 6.26
C ASP A 217 -22.63 0.90 5.16
N ARG A 218 -22.59 1.36 3.90
CA ARG A 218 -23.00 0.54 2.75
C ARG A 218 -22.06 -0.65 2.52
N SER A 219 -20.76 -0.48 2.76
CA SER A 219 -19.78 -1.57 2.71
C SER A 219 -19.97 -2.56 3.86
N CYS A 220 -20.39 -2.08 5.03
CA CYS A 220 -20.71 -2.95 6.17
C CYS A 220 -21.88 -3.90 5.89
N GLU A 221 -22.86 -3.51 5.06
CA GLU A 221 -23.93 -4.42 4.60
C GLU A 221 -23.34 -5.65 3.90
N ALA A 222 -22.46 -5.44 2.92
CA ALA A 222 -21.80 -6.52 2.19
C ALA A 222 -20.89 -7.38 3.08
N LEU A 223 -20.16 -6.75 4.02
CA LEU A 223 -19.35 -7.48 4.99
C LEU A 223 -20.22 -8.31 5.94
N SER A 224 -21.39 -7.79 6.35
CA SER A 224 -22.32 -8.52 7.21
C SER A 224 -22.93 -9.74 6.52
N ASP A 225 -23.27 -9.63 5.23
CA ASP A 225 -23.73 -10.75 4.42
C ASP A 225 -22.64 -11.82 4.30
N MET A 226 -21.38 -11.39 4.11
CA MET A 226 -20.25 -12.30 4.12
C MET A 226 -20.09 -13.00 5.47
N LEU A 227 -20.18 -12.29 6.60
CA LEU A 227 -20.10 -12.91 7.94
C LEU A 227 -21.25 -13.91 8.20
N ARG A 228 -22.44 -13.70 7.61
CA ARG A 228 -23.55 -14.66 7.73
C ARG A 228 -23.24 -15.97 7.01
N MET A 229 -22.56 -15.90 5.86
CA MET A 229 -22.27 -17.05 4.99
C MET A 229 -20.93 -17.73 5.28
N ASN A 230 -19.86 -16.95 5.42
CA ASN A 230 -18.52 -17.43 5.70
C ASN A 230 -18.42 -17.93 7.16
N LYS A 231 -17.89 -19.15 7.30
CA LYS A 231 -17.70 -19.85 8.60
C LYS A 231 -16.23 -20.19 8.84
N ILE A 232 -15.33 -19.39 8.29
CA ILE A 232 -13.88 -19.60 8.33
C ILE A 232 -13.17 -18.38 8.89
N LEU A 233 -13.64 -17.17 8.55
CA LEU A 233 -13.04 -15.94 9.01
C LEU A 233 -13.18 -15.84 10.54
N GLU A 234 -12.02 -15.64 11.16
CA GLU A 234 -11.81 -15.55 12.60
C GLU A 234 -11.55 -14.07 12.98
N ARG A 235 -10.74 -13.36 12.21
CA ARG A 235 -10.31 -11.98 12.52
C ARG A 235 -10.70 -11.00 11.41
N LEU A 236 -11.39 -9.92 11.79
CA LEU A 236 -11.80 -8.86 10.88
C LEU A 236 -11.37 -7.49 11.43
N LEU A 237 -10.45 -6.83 10.73
CA LEU A 237 -9.90 -5.54 11.14
C LEU A 237 -10.42 -4.43 10.22
N LEU A 238 -11.16 -3.49 10.80
CA LEU A 238 -11.85 -2.38 10.12
C LEU A 238 -11.48 -1.03 10.74
N SER A 239 -10.30 -0.92 11.35
CA SER A 239 -9.89 0.28 12.06
C SER A 239 -9.71 1.48 11.11
N LYS A 240 -9.89 2.70 11.62
CA LYS A 240 -9.63 3.95 10.89
C LYS A 240 -10.45 4.05 9.59
N ASN A 241 -11.74 3.76 9.67
CA ASN A 241 -12.69 3.84 8.55
C ASN A 241 -13.82 4.83 8.88
N ASN A 242 -14.79 4.94 7.98
CA ASN A 242 -15.93 5.86 8.08
C ASN A 242 -17.22 5.13 8.50
N ILE A 243 -17.12 4.11 9.38
CA ILE A 243 -18.25 3.31 9.83
C ILE A 243 -19.03 4.07 10.90
N THR A 244 -20.34 4.21 10.74
CA THR A 244 -21.23 4.82 11.74
C THR A 244 -22.05 3.76 12.47
N ASP A 245 -22.91 4.20 13.39
CA ASP A 245 -23.86 3.34 14.12
C ASP A 245 -24.70 2.44 13.17
N LYS A 246 -25.07 2.94 11.98
CA LYS A 246 -25.84 2.16 10.99
C LYS A 246 -25.01 1.03 10.40
N GLY A 247 -23.77 1.31 10.04
CA GLY A 247 -22.87 0.32 9.46
C GLY A 247 -22.53 -0.78 10.46
N VAL A 248 -22.18 -0.40 11.69
CA VAL A 248 -21.82 -1.37 12.73
C VAL A 248 -23.00 -2.25 13.11
N GLN A 249 -24.23 -1.72 13.12
CA GLN A 249 -25.44 -2.50 13.41
C GLN A 249 -25.56 -3.72 12.49
N HIS A 250 -25.27 -3.57 11.18
CA HIS A 250 -25.29 -4.71 10.26
C HIS A 250 -24.31 -5.81 10.66
N ILE A 251 -23.08 -5.43 11.02
CA ILE A 251 -22.02 -6.37 11.45
C ILE A 251 -22.43 -7.04 12.76
N LEU A 252 -22.84 -6.25 13.77
CA LEU A 252 -23.26 -6.76 15.08
C LEU A 252 -24.45 -7.71 14.94
N HIS A 253 -25.47 -7.36 14.16
CA HIS A 253 -26.59 -8.27 13.90
C HIS A 253 -26.17 -9.59 13.26
N ALA A 254 -25.15 -9.61 12.39
CA ALA A 254 -24.62 -10.86 11.84
C ALA A 254 -23.96 -11.70 12.94
N LEU A 255 -23.20 -11.07 13.85
CA LEU A 255 -22.55 -11.73 14.99
C LEU A 255 -23.56 -12.22 16.03
N THR A 256 -24.59 -11.42 16.37
CA THR A 256 -25.66 -11.80 17.29
C THR A 256 -26.39 -13.04 16.79
N ASN A 257 -26.81 -13.03 15.52
CA ASN A 257 -27.79 -13.99 15.02
C ASN A 257 -27.22 -15.23 14.32
N VAL A 258 -26.05 -15.13 13.68
CA VAL A 258 -25.64 -16.15 12.69
C VAL A 258 -24.16 -16.55 12.76
N ASN A 259 -23.24 -15.59 12.89
CA ASN A 259 -21.81 -15.90 12.87
C ASN A 259 -21.34 -16.41 14.23
N ARG A 260 -20.59 -17.52 14.21
CA ARG A 260 -20.04 -18.18 15.40
C ARG A 260 -18.57 -18.57 15.19
N THR A 261 -17.88 -17.84 14.32
CA THR A 261 -16.50 -18.14 13.92
C THR A 261 -15.58 -16.94 14.12
N LEU A 262 -16.11 -15.72 13.97
CA LEU A 262 -15.36 -14.50 14.25
C LEU A 262 -15.03 -14.44 15.75
N ASN A 263 -13.73 -14.36 16.04
CA ASN A 263 -13.17 -14.24 17.38
C ASN A 263 -12.65 -12.82 17.67
N GLU A 264 -12.19 -12.09 16.64
CA GLU A 264 -11.67 -10.74 16.79
C GLU A 264 -12.32 -9.77 15.80
N LEU A 265 -12.84 -8.66 16.34
CA LEU A 265 -13.37 -7.54 15.58
C LEU A 265 -12.71 -6.25 16.03
N ASN A 266 -12.01 -5.58 15.12
CA ASN A 266 -11.41 -4.27 15.39
C ASN A 266 -12.17 -3.15 14.66
N LEU A 267 -12.81 -2.27 15.43
CA LEU A 267 -13.55 -1.09 14.98
C LEU A 267 -12.94 0.21 15.53
N CYS A 268 -11.69 0.18 15.98
CA CYS A 268 -10.95 1.33 16.48
C CYS A 268 -10.99 2.49 15.48
N ALA A 269 -11.12 3.73 15.96
CA ALA A 269 -11.10 4.95 15.16
C ALA A 269 -12.14 4.97 14.03
N ASN A 270 -13.42 4.78 14.37
CA ASN A 270 -14.56 4.95 13.47
C ASN A 270 -15.50 6.05 14.00
N HIS A 271 -16.75 6.12 13.53
CA HIS A 271 -17.76 7.10 13.91
C HIS A 271 -18.89 6.51 14.75
N LEU A 272 -18.57 5.59 15.65
CA LEU A 272 -19.56 4.96 16.53
C LEU A 272 -19.91 5.89 17.70
N THR A 273 -21.19 5.95 18.04
CA THR A 273 -21.73 6.78 19.13
C THR A 273 -22.54 5.93 20.12
N ASP A 274 -23.14 6.57 21.11
CA ASP A 274 -23.98 5.87 22.10
C ASP A 274 -25.21 5.17 21.48
N LYS A 275 -25.54 5.43 20.20
CA LYS A 275 -26.68 4.81 19.53
C LYS A 275 -26.48 3.33 19.24
N CYS A 276 -25.24 2.86 19.05
CA CYS A 276 -24.97 1.44 18.79
C CYS A 276 -24.81 0.61 20.07
N ILE A 277 -24.92 1.21 21.26
CA ILE A 277 -24.67 0.50 22.54
C ILE A 277 -25.66 -0.65 22.72
N ASP A 278 -26.94 -0.44 22.43
CA ASP A 278 -27.95 -1.49 22.59
C ASP A 278 -27.65 -2.69 21.67
N ASP A 279 -27.19 -2.44 20.43
CA ASP A 279 -26.76 -3.51 19.50
C ASP A 279 -25.50 -4.24 20.02
N ILE A 280 -24.56 -3.52 20.66
CA ILE A 280 -23.36 -4.10 21.27
C ILE A 280 -23.74 -4.98 22.47
N GLU A 281 -24.63 -4.50 23.34
CA GLU A 281 -25.12 -5.29 24.48
C GLU A 281 -25.77 -6.59 24.03
N GLU A 282 -26.68 -6.52 23.05
CA GLU A 282 -27.35 -7.71 22.51
C GLU A 282 -26.33 -8.69 21.90
N MET A 283 -25.33 -8.18 21.19
CA MET A 283 -24.25 -9.00 20.63
C MET A 283 -23.42 -9.67 21.73
N ILE A 284 -23.02 -8.95 22.79
CA ILE A 284 -22.26 -9.51 23.91
C ILE A 284 -23.09 -10.55 24.67
N GLU A 285 -24.40 -10.34 24.81
CA GLU A 285 -25.30 -11.29 25.49
C GLU A 285 -25.49 -12.59 24.69
N ALA A 286 -25.59 -12.52 23.36
CA ALA A 286 -25.89 -13.67 22.51
C ALA A 286 -24.66 -14.39 21.96
N ASN A 287 -23.57 -13.67 21.69
CA ASN A 287 -22.37 -14.22 21.07
C ASN A 287 -21.35 -14.65 22.15
N ARG A 288 -20.80 -15.85 21.99
CA ARG A 288 -19.78 -16.44 22.88
C ARG A 288 -18.48 -16.78 22.16
N THR A 289 -18.39 -16.50 20.86
CA THR A 289 -17.22 -16.82 20.03
C THR A 289 -16.30 -15.61 19.89
N LEU A 290 -16.86 -14.39 19.94
CA LEU A 290 -16.07 -13.16 19.94
C LEU A 290 -15.35 -13.04 21.29
N THR A 291 -14.01 -13.02 21.23
CA THR A 291 -13.11 -12.92 22.38
C THR A 291 -12.36 -11.59 22.40
N TYR A 292 -12.38 -10.82 21.31
CA TYR A 292 -11.76 -9.50 21.25
C TYR A 292 -12.64 -8.52 20.47
N LEU A 293 -12.94 -7.38 21.10
CA LEU A 293 -13.64 -6.27 20.49
C LEU A 293 -12.91 -4.96 20.80
N ASN A 294 -12.44 -4.26 19.76
CA ASN A 294 -11.81 -2.95 19.91
C ASN A 294 -12.73 -1.84 19.39
N LEU A 295 -13.07 -0.91 20.28
CA LEU A 295 -13.93 0.25 20.04
C LEU A 295 -13.22 1.57 20.39
N GLN A 296 -11.90 1.56 20.63
CA GLN A 296 -11.12 2.75 20.95
C GLN A 296 -11.27 3.83 19.88
N ASP A 297 -11.00 5.08 20.25
CA ASP A 297 -11.02 6.23 19.34
C ASP A 297 -12.35 6.44 18.58
N ASN A 298 -13.47 5.94 19.11
CA ASN A 298 -14.83 6.25 18.66
C ASN A 298 -15.46 7.39 19.47
N GLN A 299 -16.66 7.84 19.07
CA GLN A 299 -17.42 8.90 19.74
C GLN A 299 -18.42 8.35 20.79
N ILE A 300 -18.10 7.23 21.43
CA ILE A 300 -18.88 6.66 22.54
C ILE A 300 -18.59 7.47 23.81
N SER A 301 -19.65 7.93 24.48
CA SER A 301 -19.54 8.72 25.70
C SER A 301 -18.98 7.90 26.85
N LYS A 302 -18.48 8.58 27.90
CA LYS A 302 -18.03 7.91 29.12
C LYS A 302 -19.13 7.03 29.75
N GLY A 303 -20.38 7.49 29.73
CA GLY A 303 -21.51 6.72 30.23
C GLY A 303 -21.78 5.48 29.38
N GLY A 304 -21.64 5.61 28.06
CA GLY A 304 -21.74 4.49 27.14
C GLY A 304 -20.66 3.43 27.36
N LYS A 305 -19.39 3.86 27.49
CA LYS A 305 -18.27 2.96 27.82
C LYS A 305 -18.51 2.18 29.11
N GLN A 306 -18.94 2.85 30.19
CA GLN A 306 -19.28 2.19 31.46
C GLN A 306 -20.39 1.15 31.34
N ARG A 307 -21.38 1.41 30.48
CA ARG A 307 -22.47 0.48 30.20
C ARG A 307 -21.95 -0.77 29.47
N ILE A 308 -21.11 -0.60 28.46
CA ILE A 308 -20.48 -1.72 27.74
C ILE A 308 -19.53 -2.52 28.66
N GLU A 309 -18.72 -1.86 29.50
CA GLU A 309 -17.85 -2.53 30.47
C GLU A 309 -18.65 -3.40 31.45
N LYS A 310 -19.82 -2.91 31.89
CA LYS A 310 -20.68 -3.65 32.81
C LYS A 310 -21.26 -4.91 32.17
N ILE A 311 -21.72 -4.84 30.91
CA ILE A 311 -22.25 -6.03 30.23
C ILE A 311 -21.13 -7.02 29.88
N ALA A 312 -19.93 -6.53 29.55
CA ALA A 312 -18.79 -7.37 29.22
C ALA A 312 -18.36 -8.28 30.39
N GLN A 313 -18.66 -7.91 31.64
CA GLN A 313 -18.44 -8.78 32.82
C GLN A 313 -19.23 -10.10 32.77
N ILE A 314 -20.30 -10.17 31.97
CA ILE A 314 -21.07 -11.40 31.77
C ILE A 314 -20.33 -12.38 30.85
N ASN A 315 -19.41 -11.87 30.01
CA ASN A 315 -18.61 -12.68 29.09
C ASN A 315 -17.13 -12.59 29.47
N GLU A 316 -16.70 -13.44 30.41
CA GLU A 316 -15.33 -13.47 30.96
C GLU A 316 -14.22 -13.68 29.89
N ASN A 317 -14.57 -14.21 28.71
CA ASN A 317 -13.63 -14.45 27.62
C ASN A 317 -13.51 -13.27 26.64
N LEU A 318 -14.34 -12.24 26.79
CA LEU A 318 -14.32 -11.06 25.92
C LEU A 318 -13.36 -10.00 26.46
N ILE A 319 -12.27 -9.78 25.73
CA ILE A 319 -11.37 -8.65 25.89
C ILE A 319 -11.97 -7.47 25.14
N LEU A 320 -12.17 -6.36 25.85
CA LEU A 320 -12.78 -5.15 25.33
C LEU A 320 -11.82 -3.97 25.46
N GLU A 321 -11.61 -3.24 24.37
CA GLU A 321 -10.88 -1.97 24.36
C GLU A 321 -11.83 -0.81 24.03
N LEU A 322 -11.92 0.21 24.90
CA LEU A 322 -12.86 1.33 24.79
C LEU A 322 -12.17 2.69 24.76
#